data_AF-A0A834TK96-F1
#
_entry.id   AF-A0A834TK96-F1
#
_cell.length_a   1.000
_cell.length_b   1.000
_cell.length_c   1.000
_cell.angle_alpha   90.00
_cell.angle_beta   90.00
_cell.angle_gamma   90.00
#
_symmetry.space_group_name_H-M   'P 1'
#
loop_
_entity.id
_entity.type
_entity.pdbx_description
1 polymer ?
#
loop_
_entity_poly.entity_id
_entity_poly.type
_entity_poly.pdbx_seq_one_letter_code
_entity_poly.pdbx_strand_id
1 'polypeptide(L)'
;MRTAALPTFRKLYGKIEVDLNAGEQIHVTLKNNYNTYSFNGKKKLVLSTTSWLGGKNEFLGIAYLTVGGLCFVLAMAFTVVYFIKPSVELEPNLFCISYKAIVFPDCLGLIP
;
A
#
# COMPACT_ATOMS: atom_id res chain seq x y z
N MET A 1 22.02 12.90 -9.08
CA MET A 1 20.68 13.33 -9.55
C MET A 1 19.78 12.10 -9.62
N ARG A 2 18.62 12.08 -8.94
CA ARG A 2 17.71 10.92 -8.97
C ARG A 2 16.62 11.13 -10.03
N THR A 3 16.65 10.37 -11.11
CA THR A 3 15.60 10.38 -12.15
C THR A 3 14.28 9.83 -11.59
N ALA A 4 13.16 10.27 -12.17
CA ALA A 4 11.85 9.75 -11.80
C ALA A 4 11.49 8.59 -12.72
N ALA A 5 10.83 7.57 -12.16
CA ALA A 5 10.38 6.40 -12.92
C ALA A 5 9.03 6.63 -13.64
N LEU A 6 8.22 7.58 -13.16
CA LEU A 6 6.89 7.87 -13.69
C LEU A 6 6.86 9.24 -14.39
N PRO A 7 5.98 9.41 -15.41
CA PRO A 7 5.81 10.69 -16.12
C PRO A 7 5.26 11.79 -15.20
N THR A 8 4.44 11.42 -14.22
CA THR A 8 4.01 12.30 -13.13
C THR A 8 4.89 12.04 -11.91
N PHE A 9 5.72 13.02 -11.57
CA PHE A 9 6.63 12.90 -10.44
C PHE A 9 6.52 14.11 -9.52
N ARG A 10 6.84 13.88 -8.25
CA ARG A 10 6.97 14.93 -7.24
C ARG A 10 8.41 14.95 -6.75
N LYS A 11 8.98 16.14 -6.62
CA LYS A 11 10.29 16.36 -6.02
C LYS A 11 10.11 17.33 -4.86
N LEU A 12 10.78 17.05 -3.75
CA LEU A 12 10.79 17.95 -2.61
C LEU A 12 11.57 19.21 -3.00
N TYR A 13 10.90 20.37 -2.91
CA TYR A 13 11.55 21.67 -3.10
C TYR A 13 12.10 22.23 -1.79
N GLY A 14 11.38 22.02 -0.69
CA GLY A 14 11.77 22.42 0.66
C GLY A 14 10.81 21.85 1.70
N LYS A 15 11.19 21.93 2.96
CA LYS A 15 10.36 21.58 4.13
C LYS A 15 10.22 22.83 5.00
N ILE A 16 9.01 23.07 5.48
CA ILE A 16 8.75 24.09 6.50
C ILE A 16 8.87 23.38 7.85
N GLU A 17 9.74 23.88 8.73
CA GLU A 17 9.99 23.26 10.05
C GLU A 17 9.10 23.82 11.16
N VAL A 18 8.31 24.84 10.85
CA VAL A 18 7.39 25.49 11.78
C VAL A 18 5.98 24.93 11.57
N ASP A 19 5.25 24.75 12.67
CA ASP A 19 3.84 24.36 12.63
C ASP A 19 3.00 25.53 12.10
N LEU A 20 2.19 25.25 11.09
CA LEU A 20 1.29 26.21 10.46
C LEU A 20 -0.10 26.11 11.10
N ASN A 21 -0.62 27.23 11.59
CA ASN A 21 -1.95 27.27 12.20
C ASN A 21 -3.05 27.42 11.13
N ALA A 22 -4.24 26.91 11.44
CA ALA A 22 -5.39 27.06 10.56
C ALA A 22 -5.73 28.55 10.34
N GLY A 23 -5.69 29.01 9.09
CA GLY A 23 -5.98 30.39 8.71
C GLY A 23 -4.74 31.26 8.43
N GLU A 24 -3.54 30.73 8.60
CA GLU A 24 -2.31 31.43 8.23
C GLU A 24 -2.16 31.52 6.70
N GLN A 25 -1.89 32.73 6.19
CA GLN A 25 -1.75 32.97 4.76
C GLN A 25 -0.29 32.80 4.32
N ILE A 26 -0.03 31.78 3.51
CA ILE A 26 1.30 31.52 2.95
C ILE A 26 1.38 32.15 1.55
N HIS A 27 2.21 33.19 1.40
CA HIS A 27 2.49 33.76 0.09
C HIS A 27 3.61 33.01 -0.61
N VAL A 28 3.29 32.36 -1.73
CA VAL A 28 4.26 31.62 -2.55
C VAL A 28 4.49 32.35 -3.88
N THR A 29 5.65 32.99 -4.01
CA THR A 29 6.04 33.68 -5.26
C THR A 29 6.81 32.72 -6.16
N LEU A 30 6.21 32.36 -7.30
CA LEU A 30 6.81 31.43 -8.27
C LEU A 30 7.35 32.20 -9.49
N LYS A 31 8.66 32.06 -9.75
CA LYS A 31 9.28 32.54 -11.00
C LYS A 31 9.47 31.38 -11.98
N ASN A 32 8.81 31.46 -13.14
CA ASN A 32 8.88 30.40 -14.14
C ASN A 32 10.09 30.58 -15.08
N ASN A 33 11.26 30.03 -14.71
CA ASN A 33 12.46 30.06 -15.55
C ASN A 33 12.53 28.90 -16.56
N TYR A 34 11.58 27.97 -16.56
CA TYR A 34 11.65 26.75 -17.38
C TYR A 34 10.34 26.55 -18.12
N ASN A 35 10.27 26.90 -19.40
CA ASN A 35 9.02 26.84 -20.15
C ASN A 35 8.69 25.41 -20.58
N THR A 36 7.49 24.94 -20.23
CA THR A 36 7.00 23.60 -20.58
C THR A 36 6.05 23.60 -21.78
N TYR A 37 5.88 24.76 -22.44
CA TYR A 37 4.91 24.96 -23.53
C TYR A 37 5.18 24.09 -24.76
N SER A 38 6.45 23.86 -25.11
CA SER A 38 6.84 23.10 -26.31
C SER A 38 6.50 21.61 -26.23
N PHE A 39 6.34 21.06 -25.03
CA PHE A 39 6.00 19.66 -24.79
C PHE A 39 4.72 19.49 -23.96
N ASN A 40 3.93 20.57 -23.88
CA ASN A 40 2.62 20.59 -23.21
C ASN A 40 2.63 20.09 -21.75
N GLY A 41 3.74 20.33 -21.03
CA GLY A 41 3.95 19.85 -19.66
C GLY A 41 3.23 20.70 -18.62
N LYS A 42 2.60 20.06 -17.62
CA LYS A 42 1.92 20.74 -16.51
C LYS A 42 2.81 20.79 -15.27
N LYS A 43 2.85 21.93 -14.59
CA LYS A 43 3.54 22.12 -13.31
C LYS A 43 2.53 22.43 -12.21
N LYS A 44 2.72 21.85 -11.03
CA LYS A 44 1.89 22.10 -9.86
C LYS A 44 2.76 22.15 -8.62
N LEU A 45 2.53 23.12 -7.75
CA LEU A 45 3.09 23.16 -6.40
C LEU A 45 2.07 22.50 -5.46
N VAL A 46 2.52 21.57 -4.64
CA VAL A 46 1.67 20.83 -3.71
C VAL A 46 2.30 20.91 -2.33
N LEU A 47 1.56 21.46 -1.39
CA LEU A 47 1.90 21.43 0.03
C LEU A 47 1.24 20.19 0.64
N SER A 48 2.03 19.37 1.33
CA SER A 48 1.54 18.17 2.00
C SER A 48 2.33 17.94 3.27
N THR A 49 1.63 17.57 4.34
CA THR A 49 2.25 17.07 5.56
C THR A 49 2.65 15.60 5.37
N THR A 50 3.82 15.23 5.90
CA THR A 50 4.31 13.85 5.89
C THR A 50 4.13 13.25 7.27
N SER A 51 3.45 12.13 7.39
CA SER A 51 3.44 11.32 8.61
C SER A 51 4.58 10.30 8.58
N TRP A 52 4.73 9.53 9.66
CA TRP A 52 5.68 8.42 9.74
C TRP A 52 5.53 7.41 8.59
N LEU A 53 4.29 7.19 8.11
CA LEU A 53 4.00 6.30 6.99
C LEU A 53 4.18 6.97 5.61
N GLY A 54 4.63 8.23 5.58
CA GLY A 54 4.89 9.00 4.37
C GLY A 54 3.78 10.00 4.04
N GLY A 55 3.53 10.21 2.75
CA GLY A 55 2.46 11.07 2.27
C GLY A 55 1.09 10.37 2.31
N LYS A 56 0.03 11.09 1.93
CA LYS A 56 -1.32 10.52 1.81
C LYS A 56 -1.33 9.34 0.82
N ASN A 57 -1.51 8.12 1.33
CA ASN A 57 -1.66 6.91 0.55
C ASN A 57 -2.68 5.95 1.18
N GLU A 58 -3.93 6.02 0.71
CA GLU A 58 -5.03 5.16 1.18
C GLU A 58 -4.93 3.72 0.65
N PHE A 59 -4.13 3.50 -0.41
CA PHE A 59 -3.98 2.20 -1.04
C PHE A 59 -3.44 1.13 -0.09
N LEU A 60 -2.43 1.48 0.72
CA LEU A 60 -1.80 0.53 1.62
C LEU A 60 -2.79 0.05 2.70
N GLY A 61 -3.56 0.97 3.29
CA GLY A 61 -4.58 0.63 4.29
C GLY A 61 -5.67 -0.28 3.73
N ILE A 62 -6.19 0.05 2.54
CA ILE A 62 -7.22 -0.76 1.87
C ILE A 62 -6.68 -2.14 1.51
N ALA A 63 -5.44 -2.23 1.00
CA ALA A 63 -4.81 -3.50 0.67
C ALA A 63 -4.73 -4.42 1.91
N TYR A 64 -4.24 -3.91 3.04
CA TYR A 64 -4.19 -4.71 4.28
C TYR A 64 -5.57 -5.09 4.80
N LEU A 65 -6.55 -4.19 4.73
CA LEU A 65 -7.91 -4.44 5.21
C LEU A 65 -8.61 -5.53 4.37
N THR A 66 -8.40 -5.51 3.05
CA THR A 66 -8.96 -6.54 2.14
C THR A 66 -8.32 -7.91 2.36
N VAL A 67 -6.99 -7.99 2.45
CA VAL A 67 -6.27 -9.25 2.68
C VAL A 67 -6.57 -9.82 4.06
N GLY A 68 -6.58 -8.97 5.09
CA GLY A 68 -6.93 -9.36 6.46
C GLY A 68 -8.39 -9.82 6.57
N GLY A 69 -9.32 -9.12 5.92
CA GLY A 69 -10.73 -9.51 5.86
C GLY A 69 -10.94 -10.86 5.18
N LEU A 70 -10.29 -11.10 4.05
CA LEU A 70 -10.36 -12.39 3.36
C LEU A 70 -9.84 -13.54 4.24
N CYS A 71 -8.69 -13.34 4.89
CA CYS A 71 -8.10 -14.33 5.78
C CYS A 71 -9.02 -14.61 7.00
N PHE A 72 -9.61 -13.58 7.58
CA PHE A 72 -10.50 -13.71 8.73
C PHE A 72 -11.78 -14.51 8.40
N VAL A 73 -12.37 -14.27 7.23
CA VAL A 73 -13.55 -15.02 6.76
C VAL A 73 -13.22 -16.50 6.56
N LEU A 74 -12.08 -16.82 5.96
CA LEU A 74 -11.63 -18.21 5.78
C LEU A 74 -11.38 -18.90 7.12
N ALA A 75 -10.71 -18.24 8.06
CA ALA A 75 -10.47 -18.76 9.40
C ALA A 75 -11.78 -19.02 10.16
N MET A 76 -12.74 -18.11 10.09
CA MET A 76 -14.06 -18.28 10.69
C MET A 76 -14.80 -19.48 10.07
N ALA A 77 -14.78 -19.62 8.74
CA ALA A 77 -15.40 -20.74 8.05
C ALA A 77 -14.81 -22.09 8.50
N PHE A 78 -13.48 -22.21 8.57
CA PHE A 78 -12.82 -23.42 9.08
C PHE A 78 -13.18 -23.70 10.54
N THR A 79 -13.23 -22.67 11.38
CA THR A 79 -13.58 -22.81 12.80
C THR A 79 -15.00 -23.34 12.98
N VAL A 80 -15.95 -22.83 12.19
CA VAL A 80 -17.35 -23.28 12.22
C VAL A 80 -17.48 -24.73 11.73
N VAL A 81 -16.78 -25.10 10.65
CA VAL A 81 -16.76 -26.48 10.14
C VAL A 81 -16.18 -27.45 11.18
N TYR A 82 -15.10 -27.06 11.86
CA TYR A 82 -14.48 -27.85 12.93
C TYR A 82 -15.43 -28.04 14.13
N PHE A 83 -16.20 -27.01 14.49
CA PHE A 83 -17.12 -27.09 15.62
C PHE A 83 -18.38 -27.93 15.33
N ILE A 84 -18.86 -27.94 14.08
CA ILE A 84 -20.04 -28.72 13.68
C ILE A 84 -19.68 -30.21 13.47
N LYS A 85 -18.45 -30.54 13.08
CA LYS A 85 -17.95 -31.93 12.95
C LYS A 85 -16.69 -32.16 13.78
N PRO A 86 -16.80 -32.43 15.09
CA PRO A 86 -15.65 -32.77 15.94
C PRO A 86 -15.11 -34.19 15.74
N SER A 87 -15.48 -34.90 14.66
CA SER A 87 -15.31 -36.37 14.61
C SER A 87 -15.15 -36.91 13.19
N VAL A 88 -14.07 -36.56 12.48
CA VAL A 88 -13.40 -37.49 11.56
C VAL A 88 -11.92 -37.09 11.52
N GLU A 89 -11.03 -38.02 11.84
CA GLU A 89 -9.59 -37.94 11.71
C GLU A 89 -9.21 -37.52 10.27
N LEU A 90 -9.14 -36.22 10.01
CA LEU A 90 -8.62 -35.73 8.74
C LEU A 90 -7.11 -35.85 8.85
N GLU A 91 -6.53 -36.83 8.14
CA GLU A 91 -5.10 -37.08 8.12
C GLU A 91 -4.35 -35.74 8.04
N PRO A 92 -3.47 -35.41 9.00
CA PRO A 92 -2.80 -34.10 9.10
C PRO A 92 -2.01 -33.73 7.84
N ASN A 93 -1.73 -34.72 6.99
CA ASN A 93 -1.05 -34.59 5.72
C ASN A 93 -1.88 -33.86 4.65
N LEU A 94 -3.21 -34.04 4.59
CA LEU A 94 -4.04 -33.41 3.56
C LEU A 94 -4.29 -31.92 3.83
N PHE A 95 -4.40 -31.53 5.10
CA PHE A 95 -4.55 -30.13 5.50
C PHE A 95 -3.25 -29.34 5.29
N CYS A 96 -2.09 -29.95 5.57
CA CYS A 96 -0.79 -29.37 5.24
C CYS A 96 -0.62 -29.15 3.74
N ILE A 97 -1.07 -30.07 2.88
CA ILE A 97 -0.98 -29.92 1.41
C ILE A 97 -1.93 -28.81 0.92
N SER A 98 -3.16 -28.74 1.44
CA SER A 98 -4.16 -27.74 1.01
C SER A 98 -3.80 -26.32 1.49
N TYR A 99 -3.32 -26.17 2.73
CA TYR A 99 -2.90 -24.88 3.27
C TYR A 99 -1.62 -24.36 2.61
N LYS A 100 -0.67 -25.27 2.29
CA LYS A 100 0.58 -24.93 1.60
C LYS A 100 0.35 -24.59 0.12
N ALA A 101 -0.61 -25.22 -0.54
CA ALA A 101 -1.00 -24.89 -1.92
C ALA A 101 -1.75 -23.56 -2.06
N ILE A 102 -2.53 -23.15 -1.05
CA ILE A 102 -3.32 -21.90 -1.08
C ILE A 102 -2.48 -20.67 -0.64
N VAL A 103 -1.56 -20.85 0.31
CA VAL A 103 -0.77 -19.74 0.88
C VAL A 103 0.63 -19.59 0.24
N PHE A 104 1.18 -20.64 -0.38
CA PHE A 104 2.52 -20.63 -1.00
C PHE A 104 2.55 -21.40 -2.34
N PRO A 105 1.95 -20.86 -3.43
CA PRO A 105 2.01 -21.49 -4.73
C PRO A 105 3.44 -21.54 -5.33
N ASP A 106 4.35 -20.67 -4.87
CA ASP A 106 5.69 -20.50 -5.47
C ASP A 106 6.78 -21.45 -4.93
N CYS A 107 6.49 -22.25 -3.89
CA CYS A 107 7.48 -23.17 -3.30
C CYS A 107 7.40 -24.60 -3.85
N LEU A 108 6.57 -24.87 -4.86
CA LEU A 108 6.34 -26.23 -5.40
C LEU A 108 7.49 -26.77 -6.28
N GLY A 109 8.55 -25.98 -6.51
CA GLY A 109 9.67 -26.34 -7.39
C GLY A 109 10.96 -26.81 -6.70
N LEU A 110 10.97 -27.04 -5.38
CA LEU A 110 12.21 -27.28 -4.61
C LEU A 110 12.06 -28.41 -3.57
N ILE A 111 11.50 -29.54 -4.00
CA ILE A 111 11.63 -30.81 -3.28
C ILE A 111 12.35 -31.79 -4.22
N PRO A 112 13.59 -32.22 -3.91
CA PRO A 112 14.22 -33.36 -4.56
C PRO A 112 13.54 -34.68 -4.17
#